data_AF-A0AAW0IBU2-F1
#
_entry.id   AF-A0AAW0IBU2-F1
#
_cell.length_a   1.000
_cell.length_b   1.000
_cell.length_c   1.000
_cell.angle_alpha   90.00
_cell.angle_beta   90.00
_cell.angle_gamma   90.00
#
_symmetry.space_group_name_H-M   'P 1'
#
loop_
_entity.id
_entity.type
_entity.pdbx_description
1 polymer ?
#
loop_
_entity_poly.entity_id
_entity_poly.type
_entity_poly.pdbx_seq_one_letter_code
_entity_poly.pdbx_strand_id
1 'polypeptide(L)'
;MSGWILIDRCGKHFGTILNYLRDGAVPLPESRREIEELLAEAKYYLVQGLLEECQAALQNKDTYEPFCKVPVVTSSKEEQRLIATSNKRLQPVLTSPNALCSNSDDNMLKNIELFDKLSLRFNGRVLFIKDVIGDEICCWSFYGQGRKIAEVCCTSIVYATEKKQTKVRAVGGP
;
A
#
# COMPACT_ATOMS: atom_id res chain seq x y z
N MET A 1 -23.24 23.23 38.68
CA MET A 1 -24.01 23.52 37.46
C MET A 1 -23.38 22.72 36.33
N SER A 2 -24.11 21.77 35.75
CA SER A 2 -23.62 21.05 34.57
C SER A 2 -24.09 21.81 33.34
N GLY A 3 -23.24 22.69 32.83
CA GLY A 3 -23.42 23.35 31.54
C GLY A 3 -22.83 22.46 30.46
N TRP A 4 -23.68 21.87 29.63
CA TRP A 4 -23.25 21.16 28.43
C TRP A 4 -23.70 22.00 27.23
N ILE A 5 -22.80 22.18 26.27
CA ILE A 5 -23.09 22.84 25.01
C ILE A 5 -23.22 21.73 23.97
N LEU A 6 -24.35 21.70 23.26
CA LEU A 6 -24.55 20.77 22.15
C LEU A 6 -23.94 21.39 20.89
N ILE A 7 -23.10 20.62 20.21
CA ILE A 7 -22.55 20.97 18.90
C ILE A 7 -23.02 19.90 17.91
N ASP A 8 -23.86 20.31 16.95
CA ASP A 8 -24.43 19.43 15.93
C ASP A 8 -23.46 19.25 14.75
N ARG A 9 -22.31 18.62 15.03
CA ARG A 9 -21.23 18.35 14.07
C ARG A 9 -20.59 16.99 14.32
N CYS A 10 -19.87 16.49 13.32
CA CYS A 10 -19.10 15.27 13.45
C CYS A 10 -17.92 15.47 14.41
N GLY A 11 -17.88 14.69 15.50
CA GLY A 11 -16.81 14.78 16.51
C GLY A 11 -15.44 14.27 16.06
N LYS A 12 -15.31 13.69 14.85
CA LYS A 12 -14.07 13.03 14.37
C LYS A 12 -12.84 13.92 14.51
N HIS A 13 -12.94 15.18 14.09
CA HIS A 13 -11.80 16.12 14.04
C HIS A 13 -11.80 17.11 15.21
N PHE A 14 -12.77 17.02 16.13
CA PHE A 14 -12.91 18.00 17.21
C PHE A 14 -11.70 18.00 18.16
N GLY A 15 -11.09 16.84 18.40
CA GLY A 15 -9.86 16.75 19.18
C GLY A 15 -8.70 17.55 18.56
N THR A 16 -8.55 17.48 17.23
CA THR A 16 -7.54 18.24 16.47
C THR A 16 -7.78 19.74 16.57
N ILE A 17 -9.04 20.18 16.43
CA ILE A 17 -9.44 21.58 16.63
C ILE A 17 -9.07 22.06 18.03
N LEU A 18 -9.40 21.28 19.07
CA LEU A 18 -9.08 21.64 20.46
C LEU A 18 -7.57 21.72 20.72
N ASN A 19 -6.79 20.79 20.18
CA ASN A 19 -5.34 20.81 20.34
C ASN A 19 -4.74 22.05 19.66
N TYR A 20 -5.20 22.40 18.45
CA TYR A 20 -4.78 23.63 17.79
C TYR A 20 -5.11 24.88 18.62
N LEU A 21 -6.33 24.95 19.19
CA LEU A 21 -6.72 26.07 20.04
C LEU A 21 -5.91 26.18 21.34
N ARG A 22 -5.32 25.06 21.82
CA ARG A 22 -4.48 25.02 23.02
C ARG A 22 -3.03 25.39 22.72
N ASP A 23 -2.48 24.77 21.68
CA ASP A 23 -1.04 24.75 21.41
C ASP A 23 -0.64 25.74 20.30
N GLY A 24 -1.62 26.27 19.55
CA GLY A 24 -1.41 27.17 18.41
C GLY A 24 -0.90 26.46 17.14
N ALA A 25 -0.68 25.15 17.19
CA ALA A 25 -0.25 24.33 16.07
C ALA A 25 -0.70 22.88 16.26
N VAL A 26 -0.87 22.14 15.16
CA VAL A 26 -1.20 20.71 15.20
C VAL A 26 -0.61 20.02 13.97
N PRO A 27 -0.11 18.77 14.07
CA PRO A 27 0.25 18.01 12.87
C PRO A 27 -0.99 17.78 12.00
N LEU A 28 -0.89 18.13 10.72
CA LEU A 28 -1.96 17.88 9.75
C LEU A 28 -2.03 16.39 9.38
N PRO A 29 -3.22 15.85 9.07
CA PRO A 29 -3.38 14.49 8.55
C PRO A 29 -2.63 14.29 7.22
N GLU A 30 -2.20 13.06 6.93
CA GLU A 30 -1.51 12.73 5.67
C GLU A 30 -2.47 12.56 4.48
N SER A 31 -3.71 12.17 4.75
CA SER A 31 -4.69 11.93 3.68
C SER A 31 -5.35 13.24 3.25
N ARG A 32 -5.36 13.50 1.94
CA ARG A 32 -6.10 14.63 1.35
C ARG A 32 -7.55 14.71 1.85
N ARG A 33 -8.24 13.57 1.91
CA ARG A 33 -9.62 13.49 2.40
C ARG A 33 -9.74 13.99 3.84
N GLU A 34 -8.81 13.60 4.70
CA GLU A 34 -8.85 14.01 6.10
C GLU A 34 -8.50 15.48 6.28
N ILE A 35 -7.62 16.04 5.45
CA ILE A 35 -7.34 17.48 5.39
C ILE A 35 -8.59 18.25 4.92
N GLU A 36 -9.33 17.75 3.91
CA GLU A 36 -10.58 18.37 3.44
C GLU A 36 -11.68 18.35 4.52
N GLU A 37 -11.81 17.24 5.25
CA GLU A 37 -12.72 17.13 6.40
C GLU A 37 -12.32 18.10 7.53
N LEU A 38 -11.03 18.17 7.87
CA LEU A 38 -10.50 19.07 8.91
C LEU A 38 -10.67 20.55 8.50
N LEU A 39 -10.45 20.89 7.23
CA LEU A 39 -10.67 22.23 6.69
C LEU A 39 -12.12 22.67 6.88
N ALA A 40 -13.09 21.78 6.65
CA ALA A 40 -14.50 22.07 6.84
C ALA A 40 -14.84 22.39 8.30
N GLU A 41 -14.24 21.65 9.25
CA GLU A 41 -14.38 21.94 10.68
C GLU A 41 -13.67 23.22 11.09
N ALA A 42 -12.42 23.45 10.65
CA ALA A 42 -11.68 24.69 10.92
C ALA A 42 -12.44 25.94 10.45
N LYS A 43 -13.09 25.84 9.28
CA LYS A 43 -13.99 26.88 8.77
C LYS A 43 -15.24 27.07 9.63
N TYR A 44 -15.84 25.99 10.12
CA TYR A 44 -17.03 26.05 10.97
C TYR A 44 -16.72 26.71 12.34
N TYR A 45 -15.60 26.32 12.96
CA TYR A 45 -15.16 26.86 14.25
C TYR A 45 -14.39 28.18 14.14
N LEU A 46 -14.24 28.75 12.93
CA LEU A 46 -13.55 30.01 12.66
C LEU A 46 -12.08 30.03 13.13
N VAL A 47 -11.39 28.88 13.02
CA VAL A 47 -9.97 28.75 13.39
C VAL A 47 -9.12 29.11 12.17
N GLN A 48 -8.87 30.41 12.02
CA GLN A 48 -8.28 30.97 10.79
C GLN A 48 -6.89 30.42 10.46
N GLY A 49 -6.00 30.31 11.45
CA GLY A 49 -4.64 29.77 11.23
C GLY A 49 -4.68 28.34 10.71
N LEU A 50 -5.49 27.46 11.32
CA LEU A 50 -5.64 26.08 10.89
C LEU A 50 -6.32 25.96 9.51
N LEU A 51 -7.25 26.86 9.19
CA LEU A 51 -7.87 26.94 7.88
C LEU A 51 -6.83 27.25 6.79
N GLU A 52 -5.97 28.22 7.04
CA GLU A 52 -4.89 28.62 6.12
C GLU A 52 -3.85 27.50 5.95
N GLU A 53 -3.46 26.85 7.04
CA GLU A 53 -2.57 25.68 7.01
C GLU A 53 -3.15 24.51 6.21
N CYS A 54 -4.44 24.20 6.39
CA CYS A 54 -5.13 23.16 5.62
C CYS A 54 -5.24 23.53 4.13
N GLN A 55 -5.52 24.79 3.81
CA GLN A 55 -5.57 25.26 2.43
C GLN A 55 -4.19 25.19 1.75
N ALA A 56 -3.12 25.59 2.45
CA ALA A 56 -1.76 25.47 1.95
C ALA A 56 -1.40 24.00 1.68
N ALA A 57 -1.76 23.08 2.59
CA ALA A 57 -1.56 21.65 2.41
C ALA A 57 -2.32 21.10 1.17
N LEU A 58 -3.52 21.61 0.88
CA LEU A 58 -4.31 21.21 -0.30
C LEU A 58 -3.87 21.89 -1.60
N GLN A 59 -3.22 23.06 -1.51
CA GLN A 59 -2.68 23.82 -2.64
C GLN A 59 -1.33 23.29 -3.13
N ASN A 60 -0.71 22.34 -2.42
CA ASN A 60 0.31 21.46 -2.98
C ASN A 60 -0.33 20.58 -4.07
N LYS A 61 -0.66 21.23 -5.20
CA LYS A 61 -0.97 20.59 -6.47
C LYS A 61 0.24 19.76 -6.84
N ASP A 62 -0.01 18.51 -7.21
CA ASP A 62 0.97 17.50 -7.61
C ASP A 62 1.52 16.59 -6.50
N THR A 63 0.77 16.34 -5.42
CA THR A 63 0.89 15.00 -4.82
C THR A 63 0.16 14.02 -5.74
N TYR A 64 0.87 13.49 -6.74
CA TYR A 64 0.45 12.29 -7.46
C TYR A 64 0.17 11.21 -6.40
N GLU A 65 -1.10 10.99 -6.07
CA GLU A 65 -1.51 9.84 -5.28
C GLU A 65 -1.73 8.67 -6.24
N PRO A 66 -0.78 7.71 -6.33
CA PRO A 66 -0.98 6.55 -7.18
C PRO A 66 -2.18 5.75 -6.70
N PHE A 67 -3.02 5.34 -7.64
CA PHE A 67 -4.18 4.48 -7.37
C PHE A 67 -3.78 3.15 -6.71
N CYS A 68 -2.58 2.65 -7.01
CA CYS A 68 -2.01 1.42 -6.44
C CYS A 68 -0.63 1.72 -5.85
N LYS A 69 -0.43 1.40 -4.56
CA LYS A 69 0.85 1.54 -3.86
C LYS A 69 1.45 0.15 -3.68
N VAL A 70 2.55 -0.12 -4.39
CA VAL A 70 3.34 -1.34 -4.21
C VAL A 70 4.61 -0.98 -3.42
N PRO A 71 4.75 -1.41 -2.15
CA PRO A 71 5.98 -1.20 -1.40
C PRO A 71 7.17 -1.90 -2.07
N VAL A 72 8.29 -1.19 -2.16
CA VAL A 72 9.59 -1.76 -2.53
C VAL A 72 10.36 -2.03 -1.26
N VAL A 73 10.81 -3.27 -1.07
CA VAL A 73 11.41 -3.75 0.17
C VAL A 73 12.90 -3.96 -0.04
N THR A 74 13.70 -3.42 0.87
CA THR A 74 15.17 -3.42 0.79
C THR A 74 15.85 -4.12 1.97
N SER A 75 15.08 -4.66 2.92
CA SER A 75 15.57 -5.63 3.92
C SER A 75 14.56 -6.75 4.24
N SER A 76 15.03 -7.97 4.54
CA SER A 76 14.14 -9.11 4.85
C SER A 76 13.31 -8.84 6.11
N LYS A 77 13.81 -7.98 7.01
CA LYS A 77 13.09 -7.52 8.19
C LYS A 77 11.85 -6.70 7.82
N GLU A 78 11.96 -5.84 6.81
CA GLU A 78 10.83 -5.06 6.31
C GLU A 78 9.80 -5.96 5.61
N GLU A 79 10.27 -6.96 4.84
CA GLU A 79 9.41 -7.94 4.16
C GLU A 79 8.57 -8.71 5.19
N GLN A 80 9.23 -9.30 6.19
CA GLN A 80 8.56 -10.03 7.27
C GLN A 80 7.57 -9.15 8.04
N ARG A 81 7.90 -7.87 8.27
CA ARG A 81 6.99 -6.94 8.94
C ARG A 81 5.73 -6.69 8.11
N LEU A 82 5.87 -6.46 6.82
CA LEU A 82 4.73 -6.27 5.90
C LEU A 82 3.89 -7.55 5.80
N ILE A 83 4.55 -8.71 5.79
CA ILE A 83 3.88 -10.00 5.74
C ILE A 83 3.07 -10.26 7.01
N ALA A 84 3.66 -10.01 8.18
CA ALA A 84 3.04 -10.26 9.47
C ALA A 84 1.87 -9.31 9.80
N THR A 85 1.93 -8.06 9.35
CA THR A 85 0.93 -7.03 9.69
C THR A 85 -0.27 -7.00 8.75
N SER A 86 -0.20 -7.67 7.60
CA SER A 86 -1.25 -7.61 6.58
C SER A 86 -2.32 -8.69 6.77
N ASN A 87 -3.56 -8.24 6.97
CA ASN A 87 -4.76 -9.08 7.07
C ASN A 87 -5.31 -9.54 5.69
N LYS A 88 -4.61 -9.25 4.59
CA LYS A 88 -5.04 -9.58 3.22
C LYS A 88 -4.63 -11.02 2.86
N ARG A 89 -5.54 -11.75 2.21
CA ARG A 89 -5.49 -13.23 2.12
C ARG A 89 -4.42 -13.83 1.22
N LEU A 90 -3.79 -13.04 0.35
CA LEU A 90 -2.71 -13.51 -0.52
C LEU A 90 -1.73 -12.36 -0.71
N GLN A 91 -0.44 -12.59 -0.49
CA GLN A 91 0.60 -11.59 -0.71
C GLN A 91 1.59 -12.13 -1.74
N PRO A 92 1.52 -11.68 -3.01
CA PRO A 92 2.54 -11.95 -4.01
C PRO A 92 3.72 -11.02 -3.74
N VAL A 93 4.83 -11.60 -3.30
CA VAL A 93 6.14 -10.95 -3.30
C VAL A 93 6.77 -11.26 -4.66
N LEU A 94 7.03 -10.21 -5.45
CA LEU A 94 7.86 -10.30 -6.63
C LEU A 94 9.30 -9.99 -6.21
N THR A 95 10.13 -11.01 -6.16
CA THR A 95 11.56 -10.84 -5.95
C THR A 95 12.19 -10.51 -7.31
N SER A 96 12.73 -9.30 -7.42
CA SER A 96 13.41 -8.76 -8.58
C SER A 96 14.91 -8.99 -8.43
N PRO A 97 15.54 -9.77 -9.32
CA PRO A 97 16.98 -9.90 -9.31
C PRO A 97 17.63 -9.33 -10.57
N ASN A 98 18.86 -8.86 -10.37
CA ASN A 98 19.69 -8.23 -11.38
C ASN A 98 19.97 -9.17 -12.58
N ALA A 99 19.69 -8.66 -13.79
CA ALA A 99 20.45 -8.74 -15.06
C ALA A 99 21.29 -9.98 -15.49
N LEU A 100 21.19 -11.17 -14.90
CA LEU A 100 22.16 -12.27 -15.15
C LEU A 100 21.62 -13.54 -15.80
N CYS A 101 20.45 -13.52 -16.46
CA CYS A 101 19.97 -14.66 -17.25
C CYS A 101 19.94 -14.31 -18.74
N SER A 102 20.74 -14.98 -19.57
CA SER A 102 21.06 -14.56 -20.95
C SER A 102 19.93 -14.70 -22.00
N ASN A 103 18.72 -15.13 -21.60
CA ASN A 103 17.47 -15.12 -22.40
C ASN A 103 16.32 -14.42 -21.64
N SER A 104 16.65 -13.64 -20.61
CA SER A 104 15.74 -13.24 -19.53
C SER A 104 15.01 -11.94 -19.75
N ASP A 105 15.46 -11.04 -20.63
CA ASP A 105 14.99 -9.66 -20.61
C ASP A 105 13.52 -9.53 -21.05
N ASP A 106 13.12 -10.16 -22.16
CA ASP A 106 11.72 -10.15 -22.62
C ASP A 106 10.78 -10.87 -21.63
N ASN A 107 11.25 -11.98 -21.08
CA ASN A 107 10.50 -12.76 -20.10
C ASN A 107 10.35 -12.01 -18.77
N MET A 108 11.38 -11.28 -18.37
CA MET A 108 11.38 -10.41 -17.21
C MET A 108 10.44 -9.23 -17.43
N LEU A 109 10.48 -8.58 -18.61
CA LEU A 109 9.57 -7.49 -18.97
C LEU A 109 8.11 -7.94 -18.95
N LYS A 110 7.79 -9.10 -19.54
CA LYS A 110 6.45 -9.72 -19.47
C LYS A 110 6.03 -10.01 -18.03
N ASN A 111 6.97 -10.42 -17.18
CA ASN A 111 6.69 -10.72 -15.78
C ASN A 111 6.41 -9.44 -14.96
N ILE A 112 7.21 -8.39 -15.17
CA ILE A 112 6.99 -7.06 -14.59
C ILE A 112 5.62 -6.52 -15.04
N GLU A 113 5.31 -6.60 -16.33
CA GLU A 113 4.01 -6.15 -16.86
C GLU A 113 2.84 -6.94 -16.27
N LEU A 114 2.99 -8.27 -16.12
CA LEU A 114 1.99 -9.11 -15.48
C LEU A 114 1.79 -8.71 -14.01
N PHE A 115 2.87 -8.49 -13.27
CA PHE A 115 2.83 -8.04 -11.89
C PHE A 115 2.10 -6.70 -11.77
N ASP A 116 2.40 -5.74 -12.63
CA ASP A 116 1.75 -4.42 -12.64
C ASP A 116 0.26 -4.52 -12.97
N LYS A 117 -0.12 -5.34 -13.96
CA LYS A 117 -1.53 -5.59 -14.29
C LYS A 117 -2.29 -6.21 -13.11
N LEU A 118 -1.69 -7.17 -12.41
CA LEU A 118 -2.32 -7.82 -11.27
C LEU A 118 -2.38 -6.90 -10.05
N SER A 119 -1.34 -6.11 -9.79
CA SER A 119 -1.31 -5.16 -8.68
C SER A 119 -2.43 -4.12 -8.81
N LEU A 120 -2.65 -3.61 -10.02
CA LEU A 120 -3.76 -2.72 -10.34
C LEU A 120 -5.12 -3.42 -10.21
N ARG A 121 -5.28 -4.61 -10.81
CA ARG A 121 -6.57 -5.34 -10.84
C ARG A 121 -7.03 -5.81 -9.46
N PHE A 122 -6.09 -6.14 -8.59
CA PHE A 122 -6.36 -6.67 -7.25
C PHE A 122 -6.00 -5.69 -6.13
N ASN A 123 -5.81 -4.41 -6.48
CA ASN A 123 -5.59 -3.32 -5.52
C ASN A 123 -6.67 -3.33 -4.42
N GLY A 124 -6.26 -3.03 -3.19
CA GLY A 124 -7.11 -3.11 -2.01
C GLY A 124 -7.37 -4.54 -1.50
N ARG A 125 -7.38 -5.56 -2.37
CA ARG A 125 -7.70 -6.97 -2.00
C ARG A 125 -6.47 -7.81 -1.69
N VAL A 126 -5.39 -7.59 -2.44
CA VAL A 126 -4.14 -8.34 -2.38
C VAL A 126 -3.01 -7.34 -2.12
N LEU A 127 -2.07 -7.69 -1.24
CA LEU A 127 -0.88 -6.87 -0.99
C LEU A 127 0.23 -7.35 -1.91
N PHE A 128 0.60 -6.54 -2.90
CA PHE A 128 1.76 -6.81 -3.76
C PHE A 128 2.98 -6.14 -3.15
N ILE A 129 4.11 -6.83 -3.19
CA ILE A 129 5.39 -6.32 -2.66
C ILE A 129 6.45 -6.55 -3.72
N LYS A 130 7.31 -5.55 -3.95
CA LYS A 130 8.49 -5.70 -4.80
C LYS A 130 9.72 -5.83 -3.90
N ASP A 131 10.31 -7.02 -3.89
CA ASP A 131 11.52 -7.30 -3.14
C ASP A 131 12.73 -7.14 -4.07
N VAL A 132 13.74 -6.37 -3.63
CA VAL A 132 15.02 -6.17 -4.36
C VAL A 132 16.21 -6.77 -3.60
N ILE A 133 15.95 -7.62 -2.61
CA ILE A 133 16.92 -8.20 -1.67
C ILE A 133 17.23 -9.63 -2.13
N GLY A 134 17.91 -9.78 -3.27
CA GLY A 134 18.21 -11.12 -3.74
C GLY A 134 19.21 -11.15 -4.88
N ASP A 135 20.06 -12.17 -4.81
CA ASP A 135 20.92 -12.63 -5.91
C ASP A 135 20.28 -13.85 -6.63
N GLU A 136 19.07 -14.24 -6.22
CA GLU A 136 18.35 -15.40 -6.77
C GLU A 136 17.66 -15.11 -8.10
N ILE A 137 17.14 -16.10 -8.81
CA ILE A 137 16.42 -15.92 -10.08
C ILE A 137 15.01 -15.34 -9.81
N CYS A 138 14.45 -14.54 -10.73
CA CYS A 138 13.15 -13.88 -10.55
C CYS A 138 12.06 -14.89 -10.15
N CYS A 139 11.43 -14.70 -8.99
CA CYS A 139 10.42 -15.61 -8.45
C CYS A 139 9.23 -14.85 -7.85
N TRP A 140 8.09 -15.51 -7.82
CA TRP A 140 6.88 -15.05 -7.13
C TRP A 140 6.67 -15.92 -5.91
N SER A 141 6.79 -15.32 -4.74
CA SER A 141 6.46 -15.96 -3.47
C SER A 141 5.06 -15.57 -3.04
N PHE A 142 4.25 -16.54 -2.64
CA PHE A 142 2.88 -16.33 -2.18
C PHE A 142 2.81 -16.56 -0.68
N TYR A 143 2.24 -15.61 0.04
CA TYR A 143 2.04 -15.72 1.48
C TYR A 143 0.55 -15.71 1.86
N GLY A 144 0.21 -16.47 2.90
CA GLY A 144 -1.11 -16.49 3.53
C GLY A 144 -0.96 -16.69 5.04
N GLN A 145 -1.74 -15.94 5.84
CA GLN A 145 -1.66 -15.99 7.31
C GLN A 145 -0.22 -15.77 7.85
N GLY A 146 0.53 -14.87 7.21
CA GLY A 146 1.91 -14.55 7.59
C GLY A 146 2.96 -15.63 7.25
N ARG A 147 2.60 -16.66 6.47
CA ARG A 147 3.50 -17.77 6.10
C ARG A 147 3.58 -17.95 4.59
N LYS A 148 4.75 -18.36 4.07
CA LYS A 148 4.94 -18.70 2.66
C LYS A 148 4.17 -19.98 2.35
N ILE A 149 3.32 -19.94 1.33
CA ILE A 149 2.45 -21.06 0.92
C ILE A 149 2.84 -21.64 -0.45
N ALA A 150 3.48 -20.85 -1.32
CA ALA A 150 3.92 -21.29 -2.62
C ALA A 150 5.03 -20.38 -3.17
N GLU A 151 5.76 -20.88 -4.16
CA GLU A 151 6.76 -20.15 -4.93
C GLU A 151 6.74 -20.61 -6.39
N VAL A 152 6.90 -19.65 -7.31
CA VAL A 152 6.96 -19.93 -8.74
C VAL A 152 8.08 -19.12 -9.38
N CYS A 153 8.99 -19.78 -10.10
CA CYS A 153 10.09 -19.12 -10.83
C CYS A 153 9.59 -18.48 -12.14
N CYS A 154 10.24 -17.41 -12.58
CA CYS A 154 9.88 -16.60 -13.76
C CYS A 154 9.71 -17.41 -15.04
N THR A 155 10.52 -18.46 -15.23
CA THR A 155 10.40 -19.35 -16.39
C THR A 155 9.03 -20.03 -16.42
N SER A 156 8.56 -20.52 -15.28
CA SER A 156 7.25 -21.18 -15.17
C SER A 156 6.08 -20.20 -15.34
N ILE A 157 6.26 -18.94 -14.93
CA ILE A 157 5.23 -17.89 -15.07
C ILE A 157 4.99 -17.57 -16.54
N VAL A 158 6.05 -17.33 -17.30
CA VAL A 158 5.94 -17.00 -18.73
C VAL A 158 5.30 -18.16 -19.49
N TYR A 159 5.80 -19.39 -19.31
CA TYR A 159 5.24 -20.56 -20.01
C TYR A 159 3.79 -20.89 -19.61
N ALA A 160 3.38 -20.61 -18.37
CA ALA A 160 2.00 -20.80 -17.93
C ALA A 160 1.04 -19.77 -18.56
N THR A 161 1.49 -18.54 -18.81
CA THR A 161 0.67 -17.56 -19.54
C THR A 161 0.48 -17.88 -21.02
N GLU A 162 1.43 -18.63 -21.61
CA GLU A 162 1.37 -19.05 -23.01
C GLU A 162 0.58 -20.35 -23.23
N LYS A 163 0.44 -21.22 -22.21
CA LYS A 163 -0.35 -22.46 -22.28
C LYS A 163 -1.62 -22.37 -21.42
N LYS A 164 -2.78 -22.49 -22.07
CA LYS A 164 -4.15 -22.47 -21.48
C LYS A 164 -4.49 -23.57 -20.44
N GLN A 165 -3.56 -24.11 -19.65
CA GLN A 165 -3.90 -25.05 -18.57
C GLN A 165 -2.91 -24.98 -17.41
N THR A 166 -3.42 -24.80 -16.19
CA THR A 166 -2.67 -25.07 -14.96
C THR A 166 -3.28 -26.30 -14.27
N LYS A 167 -2.58 -27.43 -14.35
CA LYS A 167 -2.85 -28.60 -13.51
C LYS A 167 -2.08 -28.39 -12.21
N VAL A 168 -2.78 -28.02 -11.14
CA VAL A 168 -2.20 -27.89 -9.81
C VAL A 168 -1.96 -29.30 -9.26
N ARG A 169 -0.71 -29.65 -8.95
CA ARG A 169 -0.42 -30.82 -8.10
C ARG A 169 -0.37 -30.35 -6.66
N ALA A 170 -1.32 -30.82 -5.86
CA ALA A 170 -1.20 -30.79 -4.41
C ALA A 170 -0.05 -31.73 -4.01
N VAL A 171 0.89 -31.23 -3.22
CA VAL A 171 1.88 -32.07 -2.54
C VAL A 171 1.13 -32.75 -1.39
N GLY A 172 0.71 -33.99 -1.61
CA GLY A 172 0.29 -34.87 -0.52
C GLY A 172 1.54 -35.37 0.21
N GLY A 173 1.62 -35.06 1.50
CA GLY A 173 2.59 -35.69 2.39
C GLY A 173 2.15 -37.12 2.78
N PRO A 174 3.10 -38.01 3.09
CA PRO A 174 2.83 -39.36 3.60
C PRO A 174 2.16 -39.37 4.97
#